data_AF-A0A3D0Z321-F1
#
_entry.id   AF-A0A3D0Z321-F1
#
_cell.length_a   1.000
_cell.length_b   1.000
_cell.length_c   1.000
_cell.angle_alpha   90.00
_cell.angle_beta   90.00
_cell.angle_gamma   90.00
#
_symmetry.space_group_name_H-M   'P 1'
#
loop_
_entity.id
_entity.type
_entity.pdbx_description
1 polymer ?
#
loop_
_entity_poly.entity_id
_entity_poly.type
_entity_poly.pdbx_seq_one_letter_code
_entity_poly.pdbx_strand_id
1 'polypeptide(L)'
;AKSKDDAVKIAKSVICSPLVKTAMFGADANWGRVLCAIGYAGADVDISGVSVAFSSEKGRISVCENGAGISFSEETAKGILIEDEINIEITLSDGQADAAAFGCDLSYEYVRINGDYRT
;
A
#
# COMPACT_ATOMS: atom_id res chain seq x y z
N ALA A 1 -13.61 7.14 -2.72
CA ALA A 1 -13.63 8.05 -1.56
C ALA A 1 -14.79 9.02 -1.67
N LYS A 2 -15.38 9.45 -0.54
CA LYS A 2 -16.39 10.51 -0.50
C LYS A 2 -15.90 11.84 -1.06
N SER A 3 -14.63 12.19 -0.81
CA SER A 3 -14.00 13.42 -1.28
C SER A 3 -12.63 13.17 -1.91
N LYS A 4 -12.19 14.07 -2.80
CA LYS A 4 -10.84 14.03 -3.38
C LYS A 4 -9.75 14.23 -2.32
N ASP A 5 -10.03 15.03 -1.29
CA ASP A 5 -9.10 15.29 -0.18
C ASP A 5 -8.83 14.01 0.62
N ASP A 6 -9.88 13.24 0.94
CA ASP A 6 -9.74 11.95 1.64
C ASP A 6 -8.91 10.95 0.81
N ALA A 7 -9.20 10.85 -0.50
CA ALA A 7 -8.42 9.99 -1.39
C ALA A 7 -6.93 10.38 -1.42
N VAL A 8 -6.62 11.67 -1.47
CA VAL A 8 -5.22 12.17 -1.47
C VAL A 8 -4.54 11.89 -0.14
N LYS A 9 -5.23 12.12 0.99
CA LYS A 9 -4.70 11.83 2.33
C LYS A 9 -4.34 10.37 2.47
N ILE A 10 -5.23 9.47 2.05
CA ILE A 10 -5.01 8.03 2.13
C ILE A 10 -3.85 7.60 1.23
N ALA A 11 -3.84 8.01 -0.04
CA ALA A 11 -2.76 7.65 -0.97
C ALA A 11 -1.39 8.11 -0.46
N LYS A 12 -1.28 9.33 0.06
CA LYS A 12 -0.05 9.85 0.65
C LYS A 12 0.32 9.14 1.95
N SER A 13 -0.64 8.85 2.82
CA SER A 13 -0.40 8.15 4.08
C SER A 13 0.21 6.76 3.86
N VAL A 14 -0.34 6.01 2.90
CA VAL A 14 0.11 4.66 2.54
C VAL A 14 1.52 4.69 1.97
N ILE A 15 1.79 5.55 0.97
CA ILE A 15 3.09 5.58 0.30
C ILE A 15 4.21 6.16 1.19
N CYS A 16 3.86 6.99 2.17
CA CYS A 16 4.81 7.54 3.15
C CYS A 16 5.06 6.60 4.34
N SER A 17 4.31 5.50 4.49
CA SER A 17 4.47 4.59 5.62
C SER A 17 5.78 3.80 5.53
N PRO A 18 6.71 3.93 6.51
CA PRO A 18 7.94 3.13 6.49
C PRO A 18 7.67 1.63 6.53
N LEU A 19 6.60 1.21 7.22
CA LEU A 19 6.21 -0.19 7.30
C LEU A 19 5.69 -0.72 5.95
N VAL A 20 4.89 0.06 5.22
CA VAL A 20 4.47 -0.33 3.87
C VAL A 20 5.70 -0.39 2.95
N LYS A 21 6.55 0.65 2.96
CA LYS A 21 7.75 0.72 2.12
C LYS A 21 8.71 -0.45 2.35
N THR A 22 8.90 -0.87 3.61
CA THR A 22 9.73 -2.05 3.95
C THR A 22 9.05 -3.37 3.59
N ALA A 23 7.72 -3.46 3.62
CA ALA A 23 7.00 -4.64 3.14
C ALA A 23 7.17 -4.80 1.62
N MET A 24 7.08 -3.71 0.86
CA MET A 24 7.34 -3.74 -0.58
C MET A 24 8.80 -4.13 -0.89
N PHE A 25 9.78 -3.61 -0.15
CA PHE A 25 11.18 -4.04 -0.28
C PHE A 25 11.36 -5.55 -0.03
N GLY A 26 10.64 -6.10 0.93
CA GLY A 26 10.69 -7.52 1.28
C GLY A 26 9.85 -8.45 0.40
N ALA A 27 9.14 -7.92 -0.59
CA ALA A 27 8.09 -8.62 -1.34
C ALA A 27 7.06 -9.32 -0.40
N ASP A 28 6.70 -8.66 0.70
CA ASP A 28 5.76 -9.12 1.73
C ASP A 28 4.38 -8.51 1.47
N ALA A 29 3.37 -9.36 1.27
CA ALA A 29 1.98 -8.99 0.95
C ALA A 29 1.20 -8.51 2.19
N ASN A 30 1.81 -7.62 2.96
CA ASN A 30 1.34 -7.21 4.27
C ASN A 30 0.25 -6.15 4.20
N TRP A 31 -0.96 -6.57 3.83
CA TRP A 31 -2.16 -5.72 3.76
C TRP A 31 -2.52 -5.08 5.10
N GLY A 32 -2.14 -5.70 6.23
CA GLY A 32 -2.37 -5.13 7.56
C GLY A 32 -1.63 -3.80 7.77
N ARG A 33 -0.41 -3.67 7.23
CA ARG A 33 0.34 -2.40 7.23
C ARG A 33 -0.33 -1.34 6.35
N VAL A 34 -0.94 -1.74 5.24
CA VAL A 34 -1.71 -0.84 4.38
C VAL A 34 -2.96 -0.34 5.10
N LEU A 35 -3.74 -1.22 5.72
CA LEU A 35 -4.90 -0.84 6.53
C LEU A 35 -4.53 0.07 7.70
N CYS A 36 -3.42 -0.22 8.38
CA CYS A 36 -2.92 0.64 9.45
C CYS A 36 -2.67 2.06 8.93
N ALA A 37 -2.03 2.19 7.75
CA ALA A 37 -1.77 3.47 7.11
C ALA A 37 -3.03 4.21 6.65
N ILE A 38 -4.05 3.48 6.20
CA ILE A 38 -5.38 4.05 5.93
C ILE A 38 -5.99 4.59 7.24
N GLY A 39 -5.93 3.81 8.32
CA GLY A 39 -6.54 4.15 9.61
C GLY A 39 -5.97 5.41 10.27
N TYR A 40 -4.67 5.67 10.13
CA TYR A 40 -4.05 6.90 10.66
C TYR A 40 -3.99 8.06 9.65
N ALA A 41 -4.58 7.94 8.46
CA ALA A 41 -4.45 8.94 7.38
C ALA A 41 -5.12 10.28 7.70
N GLY A 42 -5.98 10.37 8.73
CA GLY A 42 -6.76 11.57 9.03
C GLY A 42 -7.81 11.90 7.96
N ALA A 43 -8.24 10.88 7.21
CA ALA A 43 -9.33 10.93 6.24
C ALA A 43 -10.62 10.40 6.87
N ASP A 44 -11.79 10.87 6.41
CA ASP A 44 -13.07 10.23 6.76
C ASP A 44 -13.23 8.94 5.95
N VAL A 45 -12.99 7.80 6.60
CA VAL A 45 -13.04 6.49 5.95
C VAL A 45 -13.79 5.47 6.80
N ASP A 46 -14.69 4.73 6.18
CA ASP A 46 -15.32 3.55 6.78
C ASP A 46 -14.49 2.31 6.43
N ILE A 47 -13.81 1.75 7.44
CA ILE A 47 -12.93 0.58 7.28
C ILE A 47 -13.70 -0.64 6.75
N SER A 48 -15.00 -0.76 7.05
CA SER A 48 -15.81 -1.91 6.63
C SER A 48 -16.00 -2.00 5.11
N GLY A 49 -15.80 -0.90 4.38
CA GLY A 49 -15.87 -0.85 2.92
C GLY A 49 -14.52 -0.97 2.22
N VAL A 50 -13.42 -1.10 2.99
CA VAL A 50 -12.05 -1.05 2.44
C VAL A 50 -11.64 -2.40 1.86
N SER A 51 -11.19 -2.38 0.62
CA SER A 51 -10.54 -3.52 -0.05
C SER A 51 -9.14 -3.12 -0.53
N VAL A 52 -8.20 -4.05 -0.44
CA VAL A 52 -6.81 -3.85 -0.88
C VAL A 52 -6.42 -4.98 -1.83
N ALA A 53 -5.79 -4.60 -2.94
CA ALA A 53 -5.15 -5.51 -3.86
C ALA A 53 -3.75 -5.02 -4.24
N PHE A 54 -2.88 -5.98 -4.57
CA PHE A 54 -1.59 -5.69 -5.16
C PHE A 54 -1.59 -6.12 -6.62
N SER A 55 -1.00 -5.32 -7.50
CA SER A 55 -0.85 -5.69 -8.90
C SER A 55 0.46 -5.21 -9.51
N SER A 56 0.92 -5.93 -10.52
CA SER A 56 2.08 -5.63 -11.34
C SER A 56 1.88 -6.25 -12.73
N GLU A 57 2.91 -6.23 -13.58
CA GLU A 57 2.85 -6.87 -14.90
C GLU A 57 2.56 -8.39 -14.83
N LYS A 58 2.87 -9.03 -13.70
CA LYS A 58 2.63 -10.47 -13.48
C LYS A 58 1.22 -10.81 -13.02
N GLY A 59 0.37 -9.80 -12.78
CA GLY A 59 -1.04 -9.99 -12.47
C GLY A 59 -1.51 -9.19 -11.26
N ARG A 60 -2.62 -9.63 -10.68
CA ARG A 60 -3.32 -8.94 -9.59
C ARG A 60 -3.78 -9.93 -8.54
N ILE A 61 -3.65 -9.57 -7.27
CA ILE A 61 -4.12 -10.36 -6.14
C ILE A 61 -4.84 -9.49 -5.12
N SER A 62 -6.06 -9.87 -4.76
CA SER A 62 -6.79 -9.27 -3.63
C SER A 62 -6.27 -9.89 -2.32
N VAL A 63 -6.07 -9.06 -1.31
CA VAL A 63 -5.50 -9.47 -0.01
C VAL A 63 -6.39 -9.08 1.16
N CYS A 64 -7.24 -8.07 0.97
CA CYS A 64 -8.21 -7.60 1.94
C CYS A 64 -9.51 -7.23 1.23
N GLU A 65 -10.64 -7.63 1.80
CA GLU A 65 -11.97 -7.24 1.35
C GLU A 65 -12.85 -6.89 2.56
N ASN A 66 -13.65 -5.83 2.44
CA ASN A 66 -14.55 -5.35 3.49
C ASN A 66 -13.87 -5.16 4.86
N GLY A 67 -12.65 -4.63 4.86
CA GLY A 67 -11.85 -4.37 6.06
C GLY A 67 -11.23 -5.62 6.69
N ALA A 68 -11.37 -6.80 6.08
CA ALA A 68 -10.86 -8.06 6.59
C ALA A 68 -9.90 -8.73 5.59
N GLY A 69 -8.86 -9.36 6.13
CA GLY A 69 -7.96 -10.20 5.34
C GLY A 69 -8.71 -11.39 4.73
N ILE A 70 -8.41 -11.69 3.47
CA ILE A 70 -8.92 -12.88 2.79
C ILE A 70 -7.81 -13.90 2.62
N SER A 71 -8.17 -15.16 2.36
CA SER A 71 -7.17 -16.16 1.96
C SER A 71 -6.67 -15.87 0.55
N PHE A 72 -5.36 -15.78 0.38
CA PHE A 72 -4.70 -15.58 -0.92
C PHE A 72 -3.45 -16.44 -1.02
N SER A 73 -2.93 -16.61 -2.23
CA SER A 73 -1.69 -17.35 -2.48
C SER A 73 -0.48 -16.44 -2.24
N GLU A 74 0.30 -16.75 -1.20
CA GLU A 74 1.55 -16.05 -0.89
C GLU A 74 2.57 -16.17 -2.04
N GLU A 75 2.58 -17.30 -2.76
CA GLU A 75 3.45 -17.49 -3.92
C GLU A 75 3.08 -16.51 -5.04
N THR A 76 1.78 -16.37 -5.33
CA THR A 76 1.28 -15.43 -6.34
C THR A 76 1.54 -13.99 -5.91
N ALA A 77 1.31 -13.67 -4.65
CA ALA A 77 1.57 -12.33 -4.12
C ALA A 77 3.05 -11.97 -4.23
N LYS A 78 3.94 -12.88 -3.82
CA LYS A 78 5.39 -12.69 -3.97
C LYS A 78 5.80 -12.54 -5.42
N GLY A 79 5.20 -13.32 -6.34
CA GLY A 79 5.43 -13.19 -7.78
C GLY A 79 5.08 -11.80 -8.31
N ILE A 80 4.02 -11.17 -7.79
CA ILE A 80 3.61 -9.81 -8.12
C ILE A 80 4.58 -8.78 -7.51
N LEU A 81 4.94 -8.95 -6.24
CA LEU A 81 5.70 -7.97 -5.45
C LEU A 81 7.22 -7.98 -5.69
N ILE A 82 7.73 -8.92 -6.49
CA ILE A 82 9.13 -8.92 -6.92
C ILE A 82 9.37 -8.02 -8.14
N GLU A 83 8.32 -7.59 -8.81
CA GLU A 83 8.43 -6.72 -9.99
C GLU A 83 8.85 -5.30 -9.61
N ASP A 84 9.44 -4.59 -10.58
CA ASP A 84 9.96 -3.23 -10.38
C ASP A 84 8.84 -2.21 -10.10
N GLU A 85 7.68 -2.39 -10.72
CA GLU A 85 6.50 -1.54 -10.55
C GLU A 85 5.36 -2.30 -9.88
N ILE A 86 4.98 -1.83 -8.70
CA ILE A 86 3.92 -2.41 -7.87
C ILE A 86 2.84 -1.36 -7.65
N ASN A 87 1.60 -1.73 -7.95
CA ASN A 87 0.42 -0.93 -7.62
C ASN A 87 -0.22 -1.46 -6.34
N ILE A 88 -0.51 -0.54 -5.42
CA ILE A 88 -1.34 -0.79 -4.23
C ILE A 88 -2.72 -0.20 -4.51
N GLU A 89 -3.66 -1.05 -4.88
CA GLU A 89 -5.03 -0.66 -5.21
C GLU A 89 -5.89 -0.66 -3.95
N ILE A 90 -6.43 0.50 -3.59
CA ILE A 90 -7.29 0.67 -2.42
C ILE A 90 -8.66 1.15 -2.87
N THR A 91 -9.69 0.37 -2.54
CA THR A 91 -11.10 0.73 -2.78
C THR A 91 -11.77 1.00 -1.45
N LEU A 92 -12.38 2.18 -1.27
CA LEU A 92 -13.05 2.57 -0.01
C LEU A 92 -14.56 2.33 -0.02
N SER A 93 -15.16 2.12 -1.21
CA SER A 93 -16.60 1.83 -1.40
C SER A 93 -17.58 2.88 -0.84
N ASP A 94 -17.13 4.11 -0.61
CA ASP A 94 -17.89 5.18 0.06
C ASP A 94 -18.14 6.43 -0.82
N GLY A 95 -17.66 6.41 -2.07
CA GLY A 95 -17.82 7.51 -3.03
C GLY A 95 -16.95 7.35 -4.27
N GLN A 96 -17.09 8.27 -5.23
CA GLN A 96 -16.51 8.17 -6.58
C GLN A 96 -15.16 8.89 -6.75
N ALA A 97 -14.66 9.58 -5.73
CA ALA A 97 -13.37 10.26 -5.84
C ALA A 97 -12.22 9.25 -5.74
N ASP A 98 -11.28 9.36 -6.67
CA ASP A 98 -10.01 8.63 -6.74
C ASP A 98 -8.83 9.55 -6.40
N ALA A 99 -7.64 8.99 -6.12
CA ALA A 99 -6.38 9.72 -6.16
C ALA A 99 -5.23 8.72 -6.32
N ALA A 100 -4.10 9.18 -6.86
CA ALA A 100 -2.88 8.40 -6.97
C ALA A 100 -1.71 9.14 -6.33
N ALA A 101 -0.80 8.39 -5.71
CA ALA A 101 0.48 8.88 -5.21
C ALA A 101 1.57 7.88 -5.58
N PHE A 102 2.78 8.38 -5.76
CA PHE A 102 3.93 7.58 -6.20
C PHE A 102 5.03 7.66 -5.15
N GLY A 103 5.79 6.58 -5.03
CA GLY A 103 6.92 6.47 -4.14
C GLY A 103 7.77 5.28 -4.52
N CYS A 104 8.55 4.82 -3.57
CA CYS A 104 9.42 3.65 -3.70
C CYS A 104 9.37 2.83 -2.42
N ASP A 105 10.09 1.72 -2.38
CA ASP A 105 10.33 0.94 -1.18
C ASP A 105 11.30 1.65 -0.20
N LEU A 106 11.64 0.98 0.91
CA LEU A 106 12.64 1.44 1.87
C LEU A 106 13.66 0.32 2.06
N SER A 107 14.78 0.42 1.35
CA SER A 107 15.84 -0.58 1.32
C SER A 107 17.00 -0.26 2.27
N TYR A 108 17.89 -1.24 2.45
CA TYR A 108 19.16 -1.03 3.16
C TYR A 108 20.03 0.05 2.52
N GLU A 109 20.02 0.13 1.18
CA GLU A 109 20.82 1.10 0.43
C GLU A 109 20.39 2.55 0.71
N TYR A 110 19.08 2.78 0.90
CA TYR A 110 18.61 4.10 1.34
C TYR A 110 19.24 4.52 2.66
N VAL A 111 19.32 3.60 3.63
CA VAL A 111 19.94 3.87 4.94
C VAL A 111 21.44 4.08 4.80
N ARG A 112 22.13 3.22 4.04
CA ARG A 112 23.58 3.32 3.80
C ARG A 112 23.95 4.66 3.15
N ILE A 113 23.30 5.01 2.03
CA ILE A 113 23.56 6.24 1.30
C ILE A 113 23.39 7.48 2.19
N ASN A 114 22.33 7.53 3.00
CA ASN A 114 22.01 8.71 3.82
C ASN A 114 22.69 8.70 5.19
N GLY A 115 23.14 7.55 5.69
CA GLY A 115 23.89 7.41 6.94
C GLY A 115 25.37 7.76 6.77
N ASP A 116 25.95 7.41 5.62
CA ASP A 116 27.39 7.55 5.35
C ASP A 116 27.79 8.94 4.81
N TYR A 117 26.84 9.87 4.67
CA TYR A 117 27.03 11.17 3.99
C TYR A 117 28.10 12.08 4.61
N ARG A 118 28.60 11.77 5.81
CA ARG A 118 29.60 12.57 6.55
C ARG A 118 30.77 11.74 7.11
N THR A 119 31.01 10.56 6.57
CA THR A 119 32.16 9.70 6.91
C THR A 119 33.04 9.44 5.70
#